data_AF-A0A6I1NNG6-F1
#
_entry.id   AF-A0A6I1NNG6-F1
#
_cell.length_a   1.000
_cell.length_b   1.000
_cell.length_c   1.000
_cell.angle_alpha   90.00
_cell.angle_beta   90.00
_cell.angle_gamma   90.00
#
_symmetry.space_group_name_H-M   'P 1'
#
loop_
_entity.id
_entity.type
_entity.pdbx_description
1 polymer ?
#
loop_
_entity_poly.entity_id
_entity_poly.type
_entity_poly.pdbx_seq_one_letter_code
_entity_poly.pdbx_strand_id
1 'polypeptide(L)'
;KLALKEQVTDDLLPRAFVRTHRTTAYLDCRRGWMMVDSGTASKAEALDAKLREALPPFPPAFPRTKLAPHTAMTDWLAAGEAPYGFELDADCELKDGSENGAVIRCTRMDLTAEEIRQHIATGKQVTRVGLIWQEKVRFMLTDTLQLKRIQFLDVLQEEASQA
;
A
#
# COMPACT_ATOMS: atom_id res chain seq x y z
N LYS A 1 3.98 -13.92 -39.35
CA LYS A 1 3.89 -12.79 -38.37
C LYS A 1 4.65 -13.09 -37.07
N LEU A 2 4.42 -14.24 -36.41
CA LEU A 2 5.13 -14.62 -35.18
C LEU A 2 6.65 -14.78 -35.41
N ALA A 3 7.05 -15.57 -36.41
CA ALA A 3 8.47 -15.77 -36.76
C ALA A 3 9.23 -14.46 -37.07
N LEU A 4 8.56 -13.50 -37.73
CA LEU A 4 9.17 -12.19 -38.02
C LEU A 4 9.38 -11.36 -36.75
N LYS A 5 8.49 -11.49 -35.76
CA LYS A 5 8.60 -10.79 -34.47
C LYS A 5 9.72 -11.39 -33.61
N GLU A 6 9.88 -12.71 -33.63
CA GLU A 6 10.97 -13.41 -32.92
C GLU A 6 12.32 -12.99 -33.50
N GLN A 7 12.48 -13.05 -34.82
CA GLN A 7 13.71 -12.62 -35.49
C GLN A 7 14.08 -11.16 -35.16
N VAL A 8 13.11 -10.24 -35.22
CA VAL A 8 13.34 -8.83 -34.84
C VAL A 8 13.70 -8.69 -33.35
N THR A 9 13.16 -9.55 -32.48
CA THR A 9 13.50 -9.52 -31.05
C THR A 9 14.94 -9.98 -30.84
N ASP A 10 15.36 -11.07 -31.48
CA ASP A 10 16.72 -11.60 -31.37
C ASP A 10 17.76 -10.61 -31.92
N ASP A 11 17.45 -9.93 -33.02
CA ASP A 11 18.33 -8.91 -33.62
C ASP A 11 18.47 -7.66 -32.73
N LEU A 12 17.42 -7.29 -32.00
CA LEU A 12 17.39 -6.06 -31.20
C LEU A 12 17.77 -6.27 -29.72
N LEU A 13 17.63 -7.47 -29.17
CA LEU A 13 17.90 -7.77 -27.76
C LEU A 13 19.35 -7.44 -27.33
N PRO A 14 20.41 -7.76 -28.10
CA PRO A 14 21.79 -7.40 -27.74
C PRO A 14 22.04 -5.89 -27.72
N ARG A 15 21.21 -5.11 -28.43
CA ARG A 15 21.30 -3.65 -28.52
C ARG A 15 20.39 -2.94 -27.51
N ALA A 16 19.56 -3.69 -26.78
CA ALA A 16 18.63 -3.14 -25.82
C ALA A 16 19.39 -2.62 -24.58
N PHE A 17 19.01 -1.44 -24.11
CA PHE A 17 19.55 -0.92 -22.86
C PHE A 17 19.03 -1.74 -21.67
N VAL A 18 19.94 -2.09 -20.76
CA VAL A 18 19.60 -2.78 -19.51
C VAL A 18 18.97 -1.78 -18.55
N ARG A 19 17.79 -2.12 -18.01
CA ARG A 19 17.17 -1.40 -16.89
C ARG A 19 17.27 -2.25 -15.65
N THR A 20 18.08 -1.82 -14.68
CA THR A 20 18.21 -2.49 -13.40
C THR A 20 17.17 -1.99 -12.40
N HIS A 21 16.66 -2.91 -11.58
CA HIS A 21 15.74 -2.61 -10.50
C HIS A 21 16.23 -3.29 -9.22
N ARG A 22 16.16 -2.58 -8.09
CA ARG A 22 16.41 -3.15 -6.76
C ARG A 22 15.10 -3.15 -5.98
N THR A 23 14.82 -4.25 -5.29
CA THR A 23 13.73 -4.34 -4.32
C THR A 23 14.33 -4.78 -3.01
N THR A 24 14.14 -3.95 -1.99
CA THR A 24 14.68 -4.19 -0.66
C THR A 24 13.60 -4.85 0.20
N ALA A 25 13.99 -5.74 1.10
CA ALA A 25 13.11 -6.22 2.15
C ALA A 25 13.83 -6.22 3.48
N TYR A 26 13.07 -6.02 4.54
CA TYR A 26 13.48 -6.14 5.92
C TYR A 26 12.86 -7.40 6.51
N LEU A 27 13.69 -8.23 7.15
CA LEU A 27 13.31 -9.48 7.81
C LEU A 27 13.51 -9.33 9.32
N ASP A 28 12.42 -9.27 10.07
CA ASP A 28 12.44 -9.37 11.53
C ASP A 28 12.22 -10.84 11.93
N CYS A 29 13.33 -11.56 12.08
CA CYS A 29 13.30 -12.97 12.49
C CYS A 29 12.80 -13.19 13.92
N ARG A 30 12.83 -12.16 14.79
CA ARG A 30 12.37 -12.30 16.18
C ARG A 30 10.85 -12.26 16.25
N ARG A 31 10.23 -11.38 15.47
CA ARG A 31 8.77 -11.21 15.43
C ARG A 31 8.11 -11.95 14.27
N GLY A 32 8.89 -12.51 13.35
CA GLY A 32 8.41 -13.27 12.20
C GLY A 32 7.82 -12.39 11.09
N TRP A 33 8.28 -11.15 10.96
CA TRP A 33 7.79 -10.23 9.92
C TRP A 33 8.75 -10.12 8.75
N MET A 34 8.18 -10.00 7.55
CA MET A 34 8.89 -9.57 6.36
C MET A 34 8.18 -8.34 5.80
N MET A 35 8.91 -7.24 5.66
CA MET A 35 8.43 -6.02 5.04
C MET A 35 9.16 -5.84 3.70
N VAL A 36 8.42 -5.71 2.62
CA VAL A 36 8.99 -5.48 1.28
C VAL A 36 8.78 -4.03 0.89
N ASP A 37 9.87 -3.33 0.54
CA ASP A 37 9.83 -1.96 0.04
C ASP A 37 9.33 -1.95 -1.41
N SER A 38 8.01 -1.98 -1.56
CA SER A 38 7.36 -1.93 -2.87
C SER A 38 5.94 -1.40 -2.81
N GLY A 39 5.58 -0.54 -3.77
CA GLY A 39 4.22 -0.05 -3.95
C GLY A 39 3.26 -1.02 -4.65
N THR A 40 3.74 -2.20 -5.06
CA THR A 40 3.00 -3.20 -5.87
C THR A 40 3.16 -4.61 -5.32
N ALA A 41 2.06 -5.36 -5.24
CA ALA A 41 2.06 -6.74 -4.75
C ALA A 41 2.94 -7.67 -5.60
N SER A 42 2.90 -7.53 -6.93
CA SER A 42 3.65 -8.40 -7.86
C SER A 42 5.17 -8.39 -7.62
N LYS A 43 5.75 -7.25 -7.25
CA LYS A 43 7.17 -7.16 -6.89
C LYS A 43 7.48 -7.86 -5.57
N ALA A 44 6.57 -7.79 -4.60
CA ALA A 44 6.73 -8.51 -3.34
C ALA A 44 6.62 -10.02 -3.54
N GLU A 45 5.69 -10.47 -4.37
CA GLU A 45 5.55 -11.87 -4.77
C GLU A 45 6.78 -12.40 -5.53
N ALA A 46 7.34 -11.59 -6.43
CA ALA A 46 8.57 -11.95 -7.15
C ALA A 46 9.77 -12.12 -6.20
N LEU A 47 9.90 -11.26 -5.19
CA LEU A 47 10.93 -11.38 -4.17
C LEU A 47 10.70 -12.63 -3.29
N ASP A 48 9.47 -12.85 -2.85
CA ASP A 48 9.07 -14.04 -2.08
C ASP A 48 9.40 -15.32 -2.85
N ALA A 49 9.04 -15.42 -4.13
CA ALA A 49 9.37 -16.57 -4.96
C ALA A 49 10.89 -16.86 -4.97
N LYS A 50 11.72 -15.81 -5.03
CA LYS A 50 13.19 -15.96 -4.96
C LYS A 50 13.69 -16.36 -3.58
N LEU A 51 13.06 -15.88 -2.51
CA LEU A 51 13.40 -16.30 -1.15
C LEU A 51 13.00 -17.77 -0.88
N ARG A 52 11.87 -18.23 -1.41
CA ARG A 52 11.46 -19.65 -1.32
C ARG A 52 12.44 -20.58 -2.04
N GLU A 53 12.94 -20.15 -3.19
CA GLU A 53 13.96 -20.88 -3.95
C GLU A 53 15.29 -20.94 -3.18
N ALA A 54 15.70 -19.82 -2.58
CA ALA A 54 16.98 -19.71 -1.88
C ALA A 54 16.99 -20.31 -0.45
N LEU A 55 15.86 -20.28 0.26
CA LEU A 55 15.76 -20.60 1.69
C LEU A 55 14.55 -21.49 2.06
N PRO A 56 14.43 -22.71 1.52
CA PRO A 56 13.34 -23.61 1.92
C PRO A 56 13.58 -24.19 3.35
N PRO A 57 12.58 -24.18 4.26
CA PRO A 57 11.22 -23.67 4.08
C PRO A 57 11.07 -22.16 4.38
N PHE A 58 10.38 -21.44 3.49
CA PHE A 58 10.01 -20.03 3.70
C PHE A 58 8.52 -19.84 3.35
N PRO A 59 7.60 -19.90 4.35
CA PRO A 59 6.16 -19.80 4.09
C PRO A 59 5.59 -18.42 4.49
N PRO A 60 5.88 -17.33 3.77
CA PRO A 60 5.31 -16.03 4.12
C PRO A 60 3.81 -16.01 3.83
N ALA A 61 3.09 -15.26 4.65
CA ALA A 61 1.67 -15.01 4.49
C ALA A 61 1.38 -13.56 4.80
N PHE A 62 0.37 -13.00 4.14
CA PHE A 62 -0.15 -11.68 4.51
C PHE A 62 -0.79 -11.72 5.90
N PRO A 63 -0.72 -10.61 6.66
CA PRO A 63 -1.39 -10.50 7.94
C PRO A 63 -2.89 -10.72 7.79
N ARG A 64 -3.47 -11.54 8.67
CA ARG A 64 -4.91 -11.76 8.75
C ARG A 64 -5.49 -10.89 9.86
N THR A 65 -6.44 -10.03 9.51
CA THR A 65 -7.14 -9.17 10.45
C THR A 65 -8.47 -9.80 10.88
N LYS A 66 -8.96 -9.43 12.06
CA LYS A 66 -10.27 -9.89 12.56
C LYS A 66 -11.43 -9.23 11.79
N LEU A 67 -11.24 -7.97 11.40
CA LEU A 67 -12.16 -7.18 10.60
C LEU A 67 -11.53 -6.94 9.22
N ALA A 68 -12.33 -6.95 8.16
CA ALA A 68 -11.83 -6.63 6.84
C ALA A 68 -11.31 -5.18 6.81
N PRO A 69 -10.15 -4.90 6.20
CA PRO A 69 -9.54 -3.58 6.28
C PRO A 69 -10.43 -2.46 5.72
N HIS A 70 -11.13 -2.70 4.62
CA HIS A 70 -12.08 -1.72 4.05
C HIS A 70 -13.22 -1.37 5.03
N THR A 71 -13.72 -2.36 5.78
CA THR A 71 -14.77 -2.14 6.79
C THR A 71 -14.23 -1.26 7.91
N ALA A 72 -13.07 -1.61 8.47
CA ALA A 72 -12.44 -0.83 9.53
C ALA A 72 -12.18 0.62 9.10
N MET A 73 -11.62 0.83 7.91
CA MET A 73 -11.36 2.17 7.37
C MET A 73 -12.64 2.97 7.12
N THR A 74 -13.71 2.31 6.69
CA THR A 74 -15.03 2.94 6.52
C THR A 74 -15.60 3.39 7.86
N ASP A 75 -15.47 2.55 8.89
CA ASP A 75 -15.92 2.89 10.25
C ASP A 75 -15.13 4.08 10.81
N TRP A 76 -13.82 4.18 10.57
CA TRP A 76 -13.01 5.32 11.00
C TRP A 76 -13.46 6.63 10.37
N LEU A 77 -13.72 6.64 9.05
CA LEU A 77 -14.22 7.84 8.38
C LEU A 77 -15.66 8.18 8.80
N ALA A 78 -16.50 7.18 9.06
CA ALA A 78 -17.85 7.39 9.56
C ALA A 78 -17.86 7.99 10.98
N ALA A 79 -16.93 7.54 11.84
CA ALA A 79 -16.75 8.07 13.19
C ALA A 79 -16.02 9.43 13.22
N GLY A 80 -15.25 9.75 12.17
CA GLY A 80 -14.40 10.94 12.11
C GLY A 80 -13.10 10.82 12.92
N GLU A 81 -12.75 9.61 13.38
CA GLU A 81 -11.54 9.35 14.16
C GLU A 81 -10.92 7.99 13.79
N ALA A 82 -9.59 7.91 13.85
CA ALA A 82 -8.86 6.66 13.70
C ALA A 82 -8.30 6.20 15.06
N PRO A 83 -8.28 4.88 15.36
CA PRO A 83 -7.92 4.39 16.69
C PRO A 83 -6.40 4.33 16.91
N TYR A 84 -5.96 4.03 18.13
CA TYR A 84 -4.58 3.66 18.48
C TYR A 84 -3.46 4.65 18.07
N GLY A 85 -3.74 5.95 18.13
CA GLY A 85 -2.76 7.00 17.81
C GLY A 85 -2.55 7.21 16.31
N PHE A 86 -3.51 6.75 15.50
CA PHE A 86 -3.65 7.18 14.12
C PHE A 86 -4.59 8.39 14.04
N GLU A 87 -4.27 9.31 13.15
CA GLU A 87 -5.10 10.45 12.79
C GLU A 87 -5.46 10.36 11.31
N LEU A 88 -6.65 10.85 10.96
CA LEU A 88 -7.06 10.96 9.56
C LEU A 88 -6.28 12.11 8.91
N ASP A 89 -5.63 11.84 7.78
CA ASP A 89 -4.96 12.87 6.97
C ASP A 89 -6.00 13.54 6.04
N ALA A 90 -5.66 13.81 4.78
CA ALA A 90 -6.52 14.56 3.88
C ALA A 90 -6.88 13.86 2.55
N ASP A 91 -6.44 12.60 2.40
CA ASP A 91 -6.60 11.82 1.17
C ASP A 91 -7.39 10.54 1.44
N CYS A 92 -8.41 10.25 0.62
CA CYS A 92 -9.08 8.95 0.65
C CYS A 92 -9.61 8.52 -0.73
N GLU A 93 -9.85 7.22 -0.89
CA GLU A 93 -10.54 6.64 -2.04
C GLU A 93 -11.73 5.83 -1.51
N LEU A 94 -12.94 6.15 -2.01
CA LEU A 94 -14.16 5.40 -1.74
C LEU A 94 -14.64 4.73 -3.03
N LYS A 95 -15.15 3.50 -2.91
CA LYS A 95 -15.74 2.74 -4.01
C LYS A 95 -17.09 2.17 -3.63
N ASP A 96 -17.97 2.10 -4.61
CA ASP A 96 -19.18 1.29 -4.51
C ASP A 96 -18.83 -0.21 -4.50
N GLY A 97 -19.62 -1.03 -3.82
CA GLY A 97 -19.38 -2.47 -3.67
C GLY A 97 -19.57 -3.30 -4.95
N SER A 98 -20.10 -2.70 -6.02
CA SER A 98 -20.24 -3.35 -7.33
C SER A 98 -18.92 -3.37 -8.12
N GLU A 99 -18.68 -4.40 -8.94
CA GLU A 99 -17.43 -4.56 -9.71
C GLU A 99 -17.10 -3.38 -10.65
N ASN A 100 -18.12 -2.70 -11.17
CA ASN A 100 -18.00 -1.49 -11.99
C ASN A 100 -18.55 -0.25 -11.27
N GLY A 101 -18.46 -0.27 -9.95
CA GLY A 101 -18.97 0.76 -9.06
C GLY A 101 -18.27 2.11 -9.23
N ALA A 102 -18.98 3.18 -8.86
CA ALA A 102 -18.42 4.51 -8.86
C ALA A 102 -17.21 4.60 -7.91
N VAL A 103 -16.17 5.30 -8.34
CA VAL A 103 -14.96 5.57 -7.54
C VAL A 103 -14.87 7.06 -7.27
N ILE A 104 -14.75 7.42 -6.00
CA ILE A 104 -14.52 8.80 -5.55
C ILE A 104 -13.12 8.88 -4.97
N ARG A 105 -12.36 9.89 -5.40
CA ARG A 105 -11.05 10.20 -4.85
C ARG A 105 -11.08 11.60 -4.28
N CYS A 106 -10.83 11.71 -2.99
CA CYS A 106 -10.68 12.98 -2.30
C CYS A 106 -9.19 13.21 -2.04
N THR A 107 -8.74 14.44 -2.24
CA THR A 107 -7.35 14.82 -2.05
C THR A 107 -7.32 16.21 -1.42
N ARG A 108 -6.53 16.39 -0.36
CA ARG A 108 -6.48 17.64 0.43
C ARG A 108 -7.87 18.09 0.92
N MET A 109 -8.67 17.16 1.42
CA MET A 109 -9.99 17.41 1.99
C MET A 109 -10.03 17.01 3.46
N ASP A 110 -10.79 17.75 4.27
CA ASP A 110 -11.11 17.31 5.63
C ASP A 110 -11.94 16.02 5.58
N LEU A 111 -11.37 14.92 6.06
CA LEU A 111 -12.01 13.61 6.04
C LEU A 111 -13.15 13.48 7.07
N THR A 112 -13.30 14.44 7.98
CA THR A 112 -14.40 14.50 8.97
C THR A 112 -15.61 15.29 8.47
N ALA A 113 -15.50 15.86 7.26
CA ALA A 113 -16.55 16.65 6.64
C ALA A 113 -17.80 15.82 6.31
N GLU A 114 -18.96 16.48 6.28
CA GLU A 114 -20.26 15.83 6.09
C GLU A 114 -20.38 15.15 4.73
N GLU A 115 -19.73 15.69 3.70
CA GLU A 115 -19.69 15.14 2.34
C GLU A 115 -19.12 13.72 2.32
N ILE A 116 -18.09 13.45 3.13
CA ILE A 116 -17.48 12.13 3.26
C ILE A 116 -18.46 11.16 3.92
N ARG A 117 -19.13 11.60 5.00
CA ARG A 117 -20.16 10.80 5.69
C ARG A 117 -21.33 10.48 4.77
N GLN A 118 -21.77 11.43 3.94
CA GLN A 118 -22.83 11.18 2.96
C GLN A 118 -22.43 10.13 1.92
N HIS A 119 -21.19 10.17 1.42
CA HIS A 119 -20.71 9.14 0.50
C HIS A 119 -20.74 7.74 1.14
N ILE A 120 -20.33 7.62 2.40
CA ILE A 120 -20.41 6.36 3.16
C ILE A 120 -21.86 5.92 3.38
N ALA A 121 -22.75 6.85 3.75
CA ALA A 121 -24.18 6.58 3.94
C ALA A 121 -24.86 6.08 2.65
N THR A 122 -24.37 6.47 1.47
CA THR A 122 -24.81 5.94 0.17
C THR A 122 -24.25 4.55 -0.17
N GLY A 123 -23.58 3.88 0.78
CA GLY A 123 -23.07 2.51 0.63
C GLY A 123 -21.65 2.39 0.05
N LYS A 124 -20.91 3.50 -0.06
CA LYS A 124 -19.51 3.45 -0.53
C LYS A 124 -18.59 3.02 0.60
N GLN A 125 -17.62 2.18 0.26
CA GLN A 125 -16.62 1.68 1.18
C GLN A 125 -15.26 2.30 0.89
N VAL A 126 -14.49 2.53 1.93
CA VAL A 126 -13.14 3.10 1.84
C VAL A 126 -12.18 2.02 1.37
N THR A 127 -11.49 2.26 0.25
CA THR A 127 -10.43 1.37 -0.25
C THR A 127 -9.04 1.90 0.04
N ARG A 128 -8.91 3.22 0.28
CA ARG A 128 -7.67 3.86 0.70
C ARG A 128 -7.95 5.02 1.64
N VAL A 129 -7.11 5.18 2.66
CA VAL A 129 -7.16 6.31 3.59
C VAL A 129 -5.74 6.78 3.91
N GLY A 130 -5.54 8.10 3.89
CA GLY A 130 -4.34 8.75 4.40
C GLY A 130 -4.40 8.81 5.91
N LEU A 131 -3.33 8.37 6.57
CA LEU A 131 -3.19 8.34 8.01
C LEU A 131 -1.88 9.01 8.42
N ILE A 132 -1.90 9.63 9.59
CA ILE A 132 -0.71 10.07 10.32
C ILE A 132 -0.62 9.24 11.58
N TRP A 133 0.54 8.63 11.84
CA TRP A 133 0.80 7.89 13.07
C TRP A 133 1.67 8.72 14.01
N GLN A 134 1.13 9.05 15.18
CA GLN A 134 1.82 9.75 16.27
C GLN A 134 2.59 11.01 15.83
N GLU A 135 2.03 11.81 14.92
CA GLU A 135 2.69 13.00 14.34
C GLU A 135 4.08 12.73 13.71
N LYS A 136 4.40 11.46 13.44
CA LYS A 136 5.74 10.99 13.06
C LYS A 136 5.80 10.43 11.65
N VAL A 137 4.78 9.66 11.25
CA VAL A 137 4.77 9.00 9.93
C VAL A 137 3.44 9.22 9.24
N ARG A 138 3.46 9.84 8.06
CA ARG A 138 2.30 9.94 7.16
C ARG A 138 2.38 8.83 6.11
N PHE A 139 1.26 8.16 5.84
CA PHE A 139 1.18 7.14 4.79
C PHE A 139 -0.27 6.95 4.32
N MET A 140 -0.45 6.18 3.25
CA MET A 140 -1.74 5.77 2.74
C MET A 140 -1.92 4.26 2.97
N LEU A 141 -2.92 3.88 3.77
CA LEU A 141 -3.31 2.49 3.97
C LEU A 141 -4.27 2.07 2.86
N THR A 142 -4.12 0.84 2.36
CA THR A 142 -5.06 0.23 1.41
C THR A 142 -5.88 -0.88 2.06
N ASP A 143 -7.00 -1.22 1.45
CA ASP A 143 -7.85 -2.39 1.73
C ASP A 143 -7.11 -3.74 1.71
N THR A 144 -5.97 -3.77 1.02
CA THR A 144 -5.03 -4.89 0.88
C THR A 144 -3.86 -4.82 1.87
N LEU A 145 -3.95 -3.95 2.89
CA LEU A 145 -2.95 -3.73 3.95
C LEU A 145 -1.58 -3.28 3.41
N GLN A 146 -1.54 -2.63 2.25
CA GLN A 146 -0.32 -2.00 1.75
C GLN A 146 -0.16 -0.60 2.36
N LEU A 147 1.05 -0.29 2.78
CA LEU A 147 1.44 1.06 3.19
C LEU A 147 2.08 1.77 1.99
N LYS A 148 1.42 2.81 1.48
CA LYS A 148 1.90 3.58 0.32
C LYS A 148 2.27 4.99 0.73
N ARG A 149 3.15 5.62 -0.06
CA ARG A 149 3.55 7.03 0.12
C ARG A 149 4.01 7.33 1.56
N ILE A 150 4.81 6.44 2.15
CA ILE A 150 5.36 6.63 3.50
C ILE A 150 6.25 7.88 3.48
N GLN A 151 5.97 8.80 4.40
CA GLN A 151 6.69 10.05 4.63
C GLN A 151 6.99 10.16 6.12
N PHE A 152 8.26 10.33 6.46
CA PHE A 152 8.68 10.63 7.83
C PHE A 152 8.58 12.13 8.04
N LEU A 153 7.85 12.55 9.07
CA LEU A 153 7.67 13.95 9.45
C LEU A 153 8.89 14.44 10.25
N ASP A 154 9.07 15.76 10.31
CA ASP A 154 10.32 16.41 10.72
C ASP A 154 10.83 15.96 12.10
N VAL A 155 9.92 15.68 13.04
CA VAL A 155 10.26 15.17 14.40
C VAL A 155 11.13 13.92 14.35
N LEU A 156 10.89 13.00 13.41
CA LEU A 156 11.70 11.78 13.26
C LEU A 156 13.01 12.03 12.50
N GLN A 157 13.03 12.99 11.58
CA GLN A 157 14.23 13.29 10.79
C GLN A 157 15.30 13.95 11.67
N GLU A 158 14.88 14.81 12.61
CA GLU A 158 15.77 15.41 13.60
C GLU A 158 16.36 14.35 14.55
N GLU A 159 15.54 13.46 15.11
CA GLU A 159 15.98 12.34 15.98
C GLU A 159 17.01 11.43 15.28
N ALA A 160 16.80 11.11 14.00
CA ALA A 160 17.69 10.25 13.22
C ALA A 160 19.00 10.94 12.80
N SER A 161 18.99 12.27 12.63
CA SER A 161 20.19 13.04 12.26
C SER A 161 21.19 13.20 13.41
N GLN A 162 20.73 13.03 14.65
CA GLN A 162 21.53 13.18 15.86
C GLN A 162 22.07 11.85 16.43
N ALA A 163 21.72 10.71 15.82
CA ALA A 163 22.17 9.37 16.19
C ALA A 163 23.30 8.86 15.27
#